data_AF-A0A9X4MEK0-F1
#
_entry.id   AF-A0A9X4MEK0-F1
#
_cell.length_a   1.000
_cell.length_b   1.000
_cell.length_c   1.000
_cell.angle_alpha   90.00
_cell.angle_beta   90.00
_cell.angle_gamma   90.00
#
_symmetry.space_group_name_H-M   'P 1'
#
loop_
_entity.id
_entity.type
_entity.pdbx_description
1 polymer ?
#
loop_
_entity_poly.entity_id
_entity_poly.type
_entity_poly.pdbx_seq_one_letter_code
_entity_poly.pdbx_strand_id
1 'polypeptide(L)'
;MRKNLTQLITALLFLALAVGVQAMEHGAADHNAMAGMDMDMGGDQIMLPAATVKGVKGSAHLLDTSKAMAQAGMAMTHHLMITFTDVATGKPIRTGVVAVKVVDPVGKKTAAMKMMAMEESFGADVALSQKGKYVFEVGTKLGNGENRQFLFEYLVK
;
A
#
# COMPACT_ATOMS: atom_id res chain seq x y z
N MET A 1 -40.81 -40.86 -17.26
CA MET A 1 -41.36 -40.67 -15.89
C MET A 1 -42.08 -39.31 -15.82
N ARG A 2 -42.96 -39.07 -14.84
CA ARG A 2 -43.94 -37.97 -14.83
C ARG A 2 -43.48 -36.73 -14.02
N LYS A 3 -44.17 -35.60 -14.24
CA LYS A 3 -43.90 -34.22 -13.79
C LYS A 3 -44.17 -33.96 -12.30
N ASN A 4 -43.53 -32.90 -11.76
CA ASN A 4 -43.95 -31.96 -10.69
C ASN A 4 -43.08 -30.69 -10.84
N LEU A 5 -43.49 -29.42 -10.84
CA LEU A 5 -44.81 -28.72 -10.80
C LEU A 5 -45.37 -28.19 -9.46
N THR A 6 -44.59 -27.38 -8.74
CA THR A 6 -45.04 -26.33 -7.78
C THR A 6 -43.96 -25.22 -7.80
N GLN A 7 -44.21 -23.93 -8.11
CA GLN A 7 -45.06 -22.90 -7.46
C GLN A 7 -44.65 -22.63 -5.99
N LEU A 8 -44.59 -21.39 -5.47
CA LEU A 8 -45.19 -20.11 -5.89
C LEU A 8 -44.34 -18.88 -5.43
N ILE A 9 -44.77 -17.67 -5.83
CA ILE A 9 -44.24 -16.34 -5.46
C ILE A 9 -44.67 -15.93 -4.04
N THR A 10 -43.79 -15.23 -3.29
CA THR A 10 -44.20 -14.29 -2.23
C THR A 10 -43.33 -13.04 -2.28
N ALA A 11 -43.95 -11.87 -2.51
CA ALA A 11 -43.36 -10.55 -2.31
C ALA A 11 -44.16 -9.82 -1.23
N LEU A 12 -43.48 -9.21 -0.25
CA LEU A 12 -43.97 -8.27 0.78
C LEU A 12 -42.75 -8.00 1.72
N LEU A 13 -42.53 -6.86 2.39
CA LEU A 13 -43.03 -5.49 2.27
C LEU A 13 -42.18 -4.58 3.19
N PHE A 14 -42.10 -3.27 2.88
CA PHE A 14 -41.65 -2.14 3.72
C PHE A 14 -40.57 -2.33 4.81
N LEU A 15 -39.49 -1.56 4.68
CA LEU A 15 -39.14 -0.62 5.75
C LEU A 15 -38.52 0.67 5.20
N ALA A 16 -39.26 1.77 5.26
CA ALA A 16 -38.71 3.10 5.07
C ALA A 16 -38.31 3.65 6.45
N LEU A 17 -37.03 3.98 6.62
CA LEU A 17 -36.53 4.74 7.76
C LEU A 17 -35.86 6.00 7.25
N ALA A 18 -36.49 7.14 7.50
CA ALA A 18 -35.85 8.44 7.36
C ALA A 18 -34.82 8.58 8.48
N VAL A 19 -33.53 8.55 8.12
CA VAL A 19 -32.45 8.95 9.03
C VAL A 19 -32.17 10.43 8.77
N GLY A 20 -32.41 11.26 9.78
CA GLY A 20 -32.26 12.70 9.66
C GLY A 20 -30.82 13.11 9.38
N VAL A 21 -30.64 14.05 8.47
CA VAL A 21 -29.37 14.78 8.33
C VAL A 21 -29.19 15.65 9.57
N GLN A 22 -28.37 15.19 10.50
CA GLN A 22 -27.79 16.05 11.52
C GLN A 22 -26.62 16.80 10.88
N ALA A 23 -26.80 18.09 10.66
CA ALA A 23 -25.69 18.98 10.35
C ALA A 23 -24.82 19.10 11.61
N MET A 24 -23.73 18.34 11.66
CA MET A 24 -22.76 18.45 12.73
C MET A 24 -21.80 19.59 12.36
N GLU A 25 -21.97 20.74 13.02
CA GLU A 25 -21.02 21.84 12.94
C GLU A 25 -19.68 21.34 13.51
N HIS A 26 -18.68 21.16 12.64
CA HIS A 26 -17.32 20.93 13.09
C HIS A 26 -16.76 22.24 13.64
N GLY A 27 -16.97 22.44 14.95
CA GLY A 27 -16.27 23.46 15.72
C GLY A 27 -14.77 23.34 15.52
N ALA A 28 -14.10 24.48 15.36
CA ALA A 28 -12.65 24.53 15.17
C ALA A 28 -11.95 23.92 16.39
N ALA A 29 -11.37 22.73 16.19
CA ALA A 29 -10.44 22.15 17.15
C ALA A 29 -9.09 22.84 17.00
N ASP A 30 -8.78 23.75 17.92
CA ASP A 30 -7.43 24.31 18.08
C ASP A 30 -6.44 23.19 18.44
N HIS A 31 -5.76 22.65 17.44
CA HIS A 31 -4.66 21.69 17.63
C HIS A 31 -3.35 22.41 17.95
N ASN A 32 -3.33 23.14 19.07
CA ASN A 32 -2.09 23.64 19.67
C ASN A 32 -1.52 22.58 20.63
N ALA A 33 -0.88 21.55 20.09
CA ALA A 33 0.05 20.70 20.84
C ALA A 33 0.98 19.92 19.90
N MET A 34 2.28 19.93 20.22
CA MET A 34 3.32 19.08 19.63
C MET A 34 3.58 19.30 18.14
N ALA A 35 4.33 20.36 17.83
CA ALA A 35 5.36 20.27 16.80
C ALA A 35 6.39 19.21 17.24
N GLY A 36 6.06 17.93 17.01
CA GLY A 36 7.06 16.87 17.02
C GLY A 36 8.12 17.21 15.99
N MET A 37 9.37 16.80 16.23
CA MET A 37 10.42 16.98 15.24
C MET A 37 10.01 16.32 13.93
N ASP A 38 9.61 17.14 12.95
CA ASP A 38 9.78 16.83 11.54
C ASP A 38 11.27 16.62 11.33
N MET A 39 11.69 15.38 11.54
CA MET A 39 12.88 14.84 10.94
C MET A 39 12.61 14.83 9.44
N ASP A 40 12.82 15.98 8.81
CA ASP A 40 12.85 16.12 7.36
C ASP A 40 13.88 15.14 6.83
N MET A 41 13.39 13.98 6.40
CA MET A 41 14.19 12.94 5.78
C MET A 41 14.63 13.34 4.36
N GLY A 42 14.38 14.59 3.95
CA GLY A 42 15.28 15.37 3.09
C GLY A 42 15.55 14.74 1.73
N GLY A 43 14.53 14.08 1.18
CA GLY A 43 14.62 13.19 0.03
C GLY A 43 13.52 13.45 -0.97
N ASP A 44 13.87 13.35 -2.26
CA ASP A 44 12.87 13.43 -3.33
C ASP A 44 11.93 12.21 -3.25
N GLN A 45 10.63 12.47 -3.08
CA GLN A 45 9.60 11.43 -3.12
C GLN A 45 9.22 11.10 -4.56
N ILE A 46 9.60 9.90 -5.00
CA ILE A 46 9.33 9.37 -6.33
C ILE A 46 8.10 8.45 -6.25
N MET A 47 7.00 8.84 -6.89
CA MET A 47 5.84 7.96 -7.07
C MET A 47 6.05 7.02 -8.26
N LEU A 48 5.96 5.71 -8.03
CA LEU A 48 6.00 4.70 -9.08
C LEU A 48 4.58 4.44 -9.64
N PRO A 49 4.45 4.00 -10.90
CA PRO A 49 3.16 3.60 -11.46
C PRO A 49 2.45 2.55 -10.59
N ALA A 50 1.20 2.82 -10.21
CA ALA A 50 0.41 1.89 -9.41
C ALA A 50 0.04 0.63 -10.20
N ALA A 51 -0.03 -0.51 -9.51
CA ALA A 51 -0.36 -1.80 -10.09
C ALA A 51 -1.59 -2.41 -9.40
N THR A 52 -2.55 -2.92 -10.18
CA THR A 52 -3.76 -3.57 -9.65
C THR A 52 -3.69 -5.08 -9.89
N VAL A 53 -3.77 -5.86 -8.81
CA VAL A 53 -3.67 -7.32 -8.82
C VAL A 53 -4.80 -7.89 -7.96
N LYS A 54 -5.68 -8.69 -8.58
CA LYS A 54 -6.81 -9.37 -7.91
C LYS A 54 -7.61 -8.47 -6.96
N GLY A 55 -8.19 -7.41 -7.51
CA GLY A 55 -9.03 -6.46 -6.77
C GLY A 55 -8.30 -5.55 -5.79
N VAL A 56 -6.96 -5.62 -5.68
CA VAL A 56 -6.17 -4.72 -4.81
C VAL A 56 -5.26 -3.85 -5.67
N LYS A 57 -5.31 -2.54 -5.46
CA LYS A 57 -4.36 -1.56 -6.02
C LYS A 57 -3.20 -1.40 -5.05
N GLY A 58 -1.97 -1.66 -5.50
CA GLY A 58 -0.74 -1.31 -4.81
C GLY A 58 -0.17 -0.02 -5.40
N SER A 59 0.16 0.96 -4.56
CA SER A 59 0.85 2.20 -4.96
C SER A 59 2.19 2.27 -4.24
N ALA A 60 3.29 2.33 -4.98
CA ALA A 60 4.64 2.29 -4.44
C ALA A 60 5.32 3.66 -4.57
N HIS A 61 5.90 4.14 -3.47
CA HIS A 61 6.69 5.37 -3.42
C HIS A 61 8.11 5.03 -2.98
N LEU A 62 9.11 5.66 -3.58
CA LEU A 62 10.49 5.67 -3.09
C LEU A 62 10.77 7.05 -2.50
N LEU A 63 11.39 7.09 -1.33
CA LEU A 63 12.04 8.28 -0.78
C LEU A 63 13.55 8.09 -0.92
N ASP A 64 14.27 9.00 -1.57
CA ASP A 64 15.74 8.97 -1.57
C ASP A 64 16.25 9.33 -0.15
N THR A 65 16.82 8.34 0.54
CA THR A 65 17.39 8.51 1.89
C THR A 65 18.92 8.45 1.87
N SER A 66 19.54 8.40 0.68
CA SER A 66 20.97 8.10 0.50
C SER A 66 21.89 9.02 1.29
N LYS A 67 21.57 10.33 1.36
CA LYS A 67 22.30 11.31 2.16
C LYS A 67 22.26 10.99 3.66
N ALA A 68 21.07 10.74 4.21
CA ALA A 68 20.88 10.44 5.63
C ALA A 68 21.50 9.08 6.00
N MET A 69 21.31 8.07 5.16
CA MET A 69 21.89 6.73 5.36
C MET A 69 23.42 6.76 5.28
N ALA A 70 24.00 7.51 4.33
CA ALA A 70 25.46 7.68 4.23
C ALA A 70 26.04 8.42 5.45
N GLN A 71 25.36 9.45 5.97
CA GLN A 71 25.75 10.12 7.23
C GLN A 71 25.73 9.16 8.43
N ALA A 72 24.82 8.18 8.44
CA ALA A 72 24.75 7.12 9.44
C ALA A 72 25.66 5.90 9.13
N GLY A 73 26.48 5.95 8.08
CA GLY A 73 27.37 4.85 7.67
C GLY A 73 26.64 3.61 7.10
N MET A 74 25.39 3.75 6.69
CA MET A 74 24.55 2.67 6.17
C MET A 74 24.56 2.63 4.63
N ALA A 75 24.51 1.41 4.07
CA ALA A 75 24.58 1.18 2.61
C ALA A 75 23.23 1.23 1.88
N MET A 76 22.12 1.44 2.59
CA MET A 76 20.81 1.65 1.98
C MET A 76 20.71 3.06 1.41
N THR A 77 19.84 3.25 0.43
CA THR A 77 19.80 4.49 -0.36
C THR A 77 18.39 5.04 -0.55
N HIS A 78 17.37 4.19 -0.47
CA HIS A 78 15.99 4.61 -0.66
C HIS A 78 15.12 3.87 0.34
N HIS A 79 14.08 4.54 0.84
CA HIS A 79 13.00 3.91 1.59
C HIS A 79 11.83 3.60 0.65
N LEU A 80 11.55 2.31 0.42
CA LEU A 80 10.43 1.86 -0.39
C LEU A 80 9.18 1.72 0.48
N MET A 81 8.18 2.54 0.22
CA MET A 81 6.86 2.50 0.86
C MET A 81 5.81 1.98 -0.12
N ILE A 82 4.90 1.12 0.34
CA ILE A 82 3.79 0.62 -0.47
C ILE A 82 2.49 0.69 0.31
N THR A 83 1.48 1.33 -0.29
CA THR A 83 0.10 1.33 0.22
C THR A 83 -0.75 0.37 -0.61
N PHE A 84 -1.73 -0.26 0.04
CA PHE A 84 -2.68 -1.16 -0.62
C PHE A 84 -4.11 -0.65 -0.41
N THR A 85 -4.92 -0.69 -1.47
CA THR A 85 -6.32 -0.27 -1.46
C THR A 85 -7.18 -1.36 -2.08
N ASP A 86 -8.26 -1.74 -1.40
CA ASP A 86 -9.29 -2.60 -1.99
C ASP A 86 -10.08 -1.80 -3.05
N VAL A 87 -10.10 -2.29 -4.28
CA VAL A 87 -10.71 -1.58 -5.43
C VAL A 87 -12.24 -1.58 -5.36
N ALA A 88 -12.86 -2.58 -4.72
CA ALA A 88 -14.31 -2.69 -4.63
C ALA A 88 -14.91 -1.72 -3.59
N THR A 89 -14.20 -1.47 -2.50
CA THR A 89 -14.66 -0.63 -1.37
C THR A 89 -13.93 0.71 -1.25
N GLY A 90 -12.83 0.90 -1.96
CA GLY A 90 -11.95 2.07 -1.84
C GLY A 90 -11.16 2.12 -0.52
N LYS A 91 -11.25 1.11 0.34
CA LYS A 91 -10.68 1.14 1.69
C LYS A 91 -9.19 0.76 1.70
N PRO A 92 -8.36 1.42 2.52
CA PRO A 92 -6.96 1.05 2.69
C PRO A 92 -6.82 -0.31 3.41
N ILE A 93 -5.88 -1.14 2.96
CA ILE A 93 -5.55 -2.44 3.55
C ILE A 93 -4.22 -2.31 4.30
N ARG A 94 -4.31 -2.15 5.62
CA ARG A 94 -3.16 -1.87 6.51
C ARG A 94 -2.61 -3.12 7.21
N THR A 95 -3.21 -4.30 6.99
CA THR A 95 -2.88 -5.54 7.70
C THR A 95 -2.45 -6.66 6.76
N GLY A 96 -1.49 -7.47 7.23
CA GLY A 96 -0.99 -8.65 6.53
C GLY A 96 0.53 -8.79 6.60
N VAL A 97 1.06 -9.66 5.74
CA VAL A 97 2.50 -9.82 5.53
C VAL A 97 2.83 -9.33 4.13
N VAL A 98 3.84 -8.46 4.03
CA VAL A 98 4.37 -7.92 2.78
C VAL A 98 5.88 -8.16 2.77
N ALA A 99 6.42 -8.59 1.64
CA ALA A 99 7.86 -8.79 1.45
C ALA A 99 8.27 -8.41 0.03
N VAL A 100 9.45 -7.82 -0.11
CA VAL A 100 10.01 -7.37 -1.38
C VAL A 100 11.29 -8.14 -1.72
N LYS A 101 11.46 -8.48 -2.99
CA LYS A 101 12.78 -8.76 -3.58
C LYS A 101 13.11 -7.64 -4.54
N VAL A 102 14.36 -7.18 -4.51
CA VAL A 102 14.88 -6.22 -5.47
C VAL A 102 15.63 -6.99 -6.55
N VAL A 103 15.33 -6.72 -7.82
CA VAL A 103 16.12 -7.15 -8.98
C VAL A 103 16.92 -5.95 -9.44
N ASP A 104 18.24 -6.10 -9.54
CA ASP A 104 19.14 -5.03 -9.98
C ASP A 104 19.25 -4.94 -11.53
N PRO A 105 19.93 -3.90 -12.07
CA PRO A 105 20.05 -3.71 -13.53
C PRO A 105 20.77 -4.83 -14.28
N VAL A 106 21.48 -5.73 -13.59
CA VAL A 106 22.14 -6.92 -14.17
C VAL A 106 21.36 -8.22 -13.92
N GLY A 107 20.14 -8.12 -13.36
CA GLY A 107 19.22 -9.24 -13.14
C GLY A 107 19.44 -10.02 -11.84
N LYS A 108 20.37 -9.58 -10.97
CA LYS A 108 20.62 -10.23 -9.67
C LYS A 108 19.47 -9.89 -8.72
N LYS A 109 18.96 -10.91 -8.02
CA LYS A 109 17.86 -10.77 -7.06
C LYS A 109 18.36 -10.79 -5.62
N THR A 110 17.78 -9.95 -4.76
CA THR A 110 17.99 -10.03 -3.31
C THR A 110 17.23 -11.22 -2.71
N ALA A 111 17.56 -11.56 -1.47
CA ALA A 111 16.64 -12.31 -0.61
C ALA A 111 15.32 -11.54 -0.43
N ALA A 112 14.25 -12.25 -0.05
CA ALA A 112 12.99 -11.61 0.30
C ALA A 112 13.12 -10.88 1.64
N MET A 113 12.95 -9.56 1.62
CA MET A 113 13.00 -8.70 2.79
C MET A 113 11.57 -8.42 3.23
N LYS A 114 11.23 -8.75 4.48
CA LYS A 114 9.91 -8.42 5.04
C LYS A 114 9.80 -6.90 5.17
N MET A 115 8.72 -6.34 4.63
CA MET A 115 8.41 -4.92 4.81
C MET A 115 7.73 -4.72 6.16
N MET A 116 8.14 -3.67 6.86
CA MET A 116 7.59 -3.30 8.16
C MET A 116 6.26 -2.57 7.97
N ALA A 117 5.23 -3.01 8.69
CA ALA A 117 3.96 -2.29 8.70
C ALA A 117 4.14 -0.97 9.47
N MET A 118 3.74 0.12 8.84
CA MET A 118 3.64 1.46 9.40
C MET A 118 2.16 1.84 9.49
N GLU A 119 1.85 3.07 9.92
CA GLU A 119 0.47 3.49 10.16
C GLU A 119 -0.42 3.41 8.90
N GLU A 120 0.13 3.75 7.72
CA GLU A 120 -0.60 3.80 6.46
C GLU A 120 -0.05 2.87 5.37
N SER A 121 1.22 2.46 5.49
CA SER A 121 2.01 1.82 4.43
C SER A 121 2.83 0.65 4.95
N PHE A 122 3.47 -0.08 4.03
CA PHE A 122 4.52 -1.04 4.34
C PHE A 122 5.85 -0.50 3.83
N GLY A 123 6.84 -0.37 4.70
CA GLY A 123 8.16 0.23 4.41
C GLY A 123 9.30 -0.78 4.43
N ALA A 124 10.30 -0.59 3.56
CA ALA A 124 11.60 -1.28 3.64
C ALA A 124 12.71 -0.45 3.00
N ASP A 125 13.88 -0.41 3.64
CA ASP A 125 15.07 0.23 3.09
C ASP A 125 15.74 -0.64 2.04
N VAL A 126 16.14 -0.04 0.91
CA VAL A 126 16.74 -0.71 -0.23
C VAL A 126 18.01 -0.01 -0.72
N ALA A 127 18.99 -0.80 -1.16
CA ALA A 127 20.24 -0.34 -1.75
C ALA A 127 20.14 -0.35 -3.29
N LEU A 128 20.06 0.82 -3.89
CA LEU A 128 20.03 1.05 -5.33
C LEU A 128 21.37 1.66 -5.78
N SER A 129 22.44 0.88 -5.58
CA SER A 129 23.84 1.34 -5.70
C SER A 129 24.38 1.51 -7.12
N GLN A 130 23.60 1.17 -8.15
CA GLN A 130 24.00 1.21 -9.56
C GLN A 130 22.99 2.03 -10.37
N LYS A 131 23.43 2.60 -11.48
CA LYS A 131 22.52 3.22 -12.46
C LYS A 131 21.84 2.15 -13.30
N GLY A 132 20.59 2.40 -13.71
CA GLY A 132 19.80 1.48 -14.53
C GLY A 132 18.46 1.11 -13.90
N LYS A 133 17.78 0.14 -14.53
CA LYS A 133 16.42 -0.26 -14.15
C LYS A 133 16.44 -1.30 -13.04
N TYR A 134 15.76 -0.99 -11.94
CA TYR A 134 15.44 -1.91 -10.86
C TYR A 134 13.99 -2.39 -10.97
N VAL A 135 13.75 -3.62 -10.52
CA VAL A 135 12.39 -4.19 -10.39
C VAL A 135 12.15 -4.62 -8.95
N PHE A 136 11.04 -4.16 -8.36
CA PHE A 136 10.59 -4.55 -7.03
C PHE A 136 9.52 -5.64 -7.16
N GLU A 137 9.88 -6.88 -6.85
CA GLU A 137 8.94 -8.00 -6.76
C GLU A 137 8.32 -8.04 -5.37
N VAL A 138 7.08 -7.57 -5.24
CA VAL A 138 6.41 -7.38 -3.94
C VAL A 138 5.37 -8.47 -3.75
N GLY A 139 5.70 -9.46 -2.92
CA GLY A 139 4.77 -10.52 -2.51
C GLY A 139 3.95 -10.09 -1.29
N THR A 140 2.64 -10.35 -1.32
CA THR A 140 1.74 -10.02 -0.21
C THR A 140 0.85 -11.19 0.17
N LYS A 141 0.57 -11.30 1.47
CA LYS A 141 -0.56 -12.04 2.04
C LYS A 141 -1.29 -11.08 2.97
N LEU A 142 -2.22 -10.32 2.40
CA LEU A 142 -2.96 -9.26 3.08
C LEU A 142 -4.04 -9.81 4.01
N GLY A 143 -4.78 -8.94 4.71
CA GLY A 143 -5.83 -9.33 5.66
C GLY A 143 -6.91 -10.30 5.15
N ASN A 144 -7.12 -10.40 3.83
CA ASN A 144 -8.02 -11.40 3.23
C ASN A 144 -7.39 -12.81 3.07
N GLY A 145 -6.14 -13.00 3.54
CA GLY A 145 -5.40 -14.26 3.47
C GLY A 145 -4.87 -14.65 2.09
N GLU A 146 -5.14 -13.87 1.04
CA GLU A 146 -4.81 -14.23 -0.33
C GLU A 146 -3.41 -13.76 -0.76
N ASN A 147 -2.68 -14.67 -1.39
CA ASN A 147 -1.38 -14.40 -2.01
C ASN A 147 -1.53 -13.56 -3.30
N ARG A 148 -0.80 -12.45 -3.37
CA ARG A 148 -0.63 -11.60 -4.56
C ARG A 148 0.84 -11.28 -4.78
N GLN A 149 1.20 -10.92 -6.01
CA GLN A 149 2.51 -10.39 -6.36
C GLN A 149 2.32 -9.15 -7.21
N PHE A 150 2.99 -8.07 -6.85
CA PHE A 150 3.04 -6.82 -7.59
C PHE A 150 4.46 -6.64 -8.15
N LEU A 151 4.57 -5.93 -9.28
CA LEU A 151 5.83 -5.54 -9.89
C LEU A 151 5.83 -4.03 -10.04
N PHE A 152 6.87 -3.38 -9.51
CA PHE A 152 7.12 -1.95 -9.71
C PHE A 152 8.51 -1.79 -10.31
N GLU A 153 8.67 -0.84 -11.23
CA GLU A 153 9.97 -0.55 -11.86
C GLU A 153 10.42 0.87 -11.53
N TYR A 154 11.72 1.05 -11.33
CA TYR A 154 12.33 2.36 -11.15
C TYR A 154 13.65 2.45 -11.93
N LEU A 155 13.94 3.61 -12.51
CA LEU A 155 15.15 3.87 -13.29
C LEU A 155 16.04 4.85 -12.52
N VAL A 156 17.11 4.34 -11.92
CA VAL A 156 18.17 5.16 -11.33
C VAL A 156 19.00 5.77 -12.46
N LYS A 157 19.15 7.10 -12.46
CA LYS A 157 19.76 7.89 -13.55
C LYS A 157 21.21 8.30 -13.28
#